data_AF-E2A0H0-F1
#
_entry.id   AF-E2A0H0-F1
#
_cell.length_a   1.000
_cell.length_b   1.000
_cell.length_c   1.000
_cell.angle_alpha   90.00
_cell.angle_beta   90.00
_cell.angle_gamma   90.00
#
_symmetry.space_group_name_H-M   'P 1'
#
loop_
_entity.id
_entity.type
_entity.pdbx_description
1 polymer ?
#
loop_
_entity_poly.entity_id
_entity_poly.type
_entity_poly.pdbx_seq_one_letter_code
_entity_poly.pdbx_strand_id
1 'polypeptide(L)' 'FRFPVKNADLLKKWIAAIGEDKDFQPSTANRICHLYFEISDFFDIPGIRRNILKYDKFPT' A
#
# COMPACT_ATOMS: atom_id res chain seq x y z
N PHE A 1 1.51 -4.71 -3.78
CA PHE A 1 1.76 -3.26 -3.79
C PHE A 1 3.08 -2.95 -3.12
N ARG A 2 3.86 -2.01 -3.68
CA ARG A 2 5.16 -1.61 -3.12
C ARG A 2 4.92 -0.59 -2.01
N PHE A 3 5.72 -0.64 -0.96
CA PHE A 3 5.67 0.39 0.09
C PHE A 3 6.02 1.76 -0.49
N PRO A 4 5.33 2.83 -0.06
CA PRO A 4 5.54 4.18 -0.55
C PRO A 4 6.76 4.82 0.14
N VAL A 5 7.96 4.24 -0.02
CA VAL A 5 9.19 4.65 0.70
C VAL A 5 9.61 6.10 0.44
N LYS A 6 9.12 6.73 -0.64
CA LYS A 6 9.35 8.15 -0.96
C LYS A 6 8.35 9.10 -0.27
N ASN A 7 7.28 8.58 0.31
CA ASN A 7 6.25 9.34 1.02
C ASN A 7 6.23 8.88 2.49
N ALA A 8 7.00 9.57 3.33
CA ALA A 8 7.21 9.18 4.72
C ALA A 8 5.91 9.13 5.55
N ASP A 9 4.97 10.06 5.29
CA ASP A 9 3.72 10.13 6.04
C ASP A 9 2.80 8.96 5.69
N LEU A 10 2.68 8.64 4.39
CA LEU A 10 1.92 7.47 3.95
C LEU A 10 2.59 6.16 4.40
N LEU A 11 3.93 6.10 4.37
CA LEU A 11 4.69 4.96 4.82
C LEU A 11 4.41 4.62 6.29
N LYS A 12 4.37 5.64 7.16
CA LYS A 12 4.02 5.46 8.58
C LYS A 12 2.62 4.88 8.75
N LYS A 13 1.65 5.35 7.97
CA LYS A 13 0.28 4.79 7.97
C LYS A 13 0.26 3.32 7.55
N TRP A 14 1.02 2.97 6.51
CA TRP A 14 1.12 1.59 6.03
C TRP A 14 1.73 0.66 7.09
N ILE A 15 2.83 1.09 7.73
CA ILE A 15 3.50 0.31 8.79
C ILE A 15 2.56 0.13 9.99
N ALA A 16 1.88 1.19 10.40
CA ALA A 16 0.91 1.12 11.50
C ALA A 16 -0.26 0.17 11.19
N ALA A 17 -0.75 0.17 9.94
CA ALA A 17 -1.90 -0.64 9.54
C ALA A 17 -1.61 -2.14 9.44
N ILE A 18 -0.40 -2.54 9.02
CA ILE A 18 -0.03 -3.96 8.95
C ILE A 18 0.28 -4.58 10.32
N GLY A 19 0.38 -3.76 11.37
CA GLY A 19 0.64 -4.22 12.73
C GLY A 19 2.04 -4.80 12.95
N GLU A 20 2.99 -4.52 12.05
CA GLU A 20 4.37 -4.98 12.15
C GLU A 20 5.15 -4.22 13.22
N ASP A 21 6.21 -4.86 13.71
CA ASP A 21 7.04 -4.37 14.81
C ASP A 21 7.64 -2.98 14.50
N LYS A 22 7.97 -2.23 15.56
CA LYS A 22 8.50 -0.85 15.47
C LYS A 22 9.82 -0.76 14.69
N ASP A 23 10.53 -1.87 14.58
CA ASP A 23 11.80 -2.00 13.88
C ASP A 23 11.66 -2.39 12.40
N PHE A 24 10.43 -2.63 11.93
CA PHE A 24 10.21 -2.97 10.53
C PHE A 24 10.45 -1.76 9.62
N GLN A 25 11.55 -1.82 8.85
CA GLN A 25 11.86 -0.85 7.80
C GLN A 25 11.61 -1.45 6.41
N PRO A 26 10.45 -1.18 5.80
CA PRO A 26 10.15 -1.66 4.47
C PRO A 26 11.05 -1.00 3.42
N SER A 27 11.64 -1.83 2.57
CA SER A 27 12.39 -1.40 1.40
C SER A 27 11.51 -1.36 0.14
N THR A 28 12.09 -0.89 -0.97
CA THR A 28 11.46 -0.93 -2.30
C THR A 28 11.22 -2.36 -2.81
N ALA A 29 11.78 -3.39 -2.17
CA ALA A 29 11.56 -4.80 -2.50
C ALA A 29 10.34 -5.38 -1.79
N ASN A 30 10.00 -4.89 -0.59
CA ASN A 30 8.87 -5.39 0.19
C ASN A 30 7.53 -5.15 -0.53
N ARG A 31 6.58 -6.08 -0.35
CA ARG A 31 5.28 -6.07 -1.01
C ARG A 31 4.18 -6.41 -0.02
N ILE A 32 3.03 -5.77 -0.21
CA ILE A 32 1.76 -6.14 0.43
C ILE A 32 0.82 -6.74 -0.62
N CYS A 33 0.13 -7.82 -0.29
CA CYS A 33 -0.88 -8.41 -1.16
C CYS A 33 -2.09 -7.48 -1.36
N HIS A 34 -2.80 -7.60 -2.47
CA HIS A 34 -3.98 -6.77 -2.75
C HIS A 34 -5.12 -6.97 -1.74
N LEU A 35 -5.13 -8.11 -1.03
CA LEU A 35 -6.12 -8.48 -0.02
C LEU A 35 -6.15 -7.57 1.20
N TYR A 36 -5.10 -6.76 1.40
CA TYR A 36 -5.02 -5.79 2.50
C TYR A 36 -5.65 -4.44 2.15
N PHE A 37 -6.24 -4.30 0.96
CA PHE A 37 -6.85 -3.06 0.50
C PHE A 37 -8.27 -3.33 0.05
N GLU A 38 -9.14 -2.35 0.24
CA GLU A 38 -10.52 -2.44 -0.22
C GLU A 38 -10.58 -2.31 -1.74
N ILE A 39 -11.59 -2.92 -2.37
CA ILE A 39 -11.79 -2.80 -3.83
C ILE A 39 -11.94 -1.33 -4.24
N SER A 40 -12.55 -0.51 -3.37
CA SER A 40 -12.75 0.92 -3.60
C SER A 40 -11.46 1.76 -3.52
N ASP A 41 -10.36 1.20 -3.03
CA ASP A 41 -9.05 1.87 -2.97
C ASP A 41 -8.29 1.82 -4.29
N PHE A 42 -8.75 1.03 -5.24
CA PHE A 42 -8.19 0.95 -6.58
C PHE A 42 -8.87 1.95 -7.53
N PHE A 43 -8.13 2.36 -8.56
CA PHE A 43 -8.73 3.06 -9.69
C PHE A 43 -9.48 2.06 -10.57
N ASP A 44 -10.75 2.36 -10.85
CA ASP A 44 -11.51 1.68 -11.89
C ASP A 44 -11.23 2.36 -13.24
N ILE A 45 -10.36 1.74 -14.04
CA ILE A 45 -9.93 2.28 -15.33
C ILE A 45 -10.28 1.27 -16.42
N PRO A 46 -11.23 1.60 -17.32
CA PRO A 46 -11.63 0.72 -18.40
C PRO A 46 -10.43 0.24 -19.24
N GLY A 47 -10.35 -1.06 -19.49
CA GLY A 47 -9.31 -1.68 -20.29
C GLY A 47 -7.99 -1.97 -19.56
N ILE A 48 -7.81 -1.51 -18.32
CA ILE A 48 -6.63 -1.86 -17.51
C ILE A 48 -6.90 -3.13 -16.71
N ARG A 49 -6.10 -4.17 -16.92
CA ARG A 49 -6.20 -5.45 -16.20
C ARG A 49 -5.44 -5.51 -14.87
N ARG A 50 -4.58 -4.53 -14.60
CA ARG A 50 -3.77 -4.48 -13.38
C ARG A 50 -4.42 -3.58 -12.33
N ASN A 51 -4.38 -4.00 -11.07
CA ASN A 51 -4.85 -3.17 -9.97
C ASN A 51 -3.88 -2.01 -9.74
N ILE A 52 -4.40 -0.78 -9.79
CA ILE A 52 -3.65 0.45 -9.51
C ILE A 52 -4.25 1.07 -8.25
N LEU A 53 -3.45 1.13 -7.18
CA LEU A 53 -3.87 1.72 -5.92
C LEU A 53 -3.89 3.26 -6.03
N LYS A 54 -4.92 3.89 -5.44
CA LYS A 54 -4.97 5.35 -5.27
C LYS A 54 -3.85 5.83 -4.36
N TYR A 55 -3.41 7.07 -4.58
CA TYR A 55 -2.12 7.56 -4.07
C TYR A 55 -2.07 7.76 -2.55
N ASP A 56 -3.22 7.92 -1.90
CA ASP A 56 -3.40 8.22 -0.48
C ASP A 56 -3.91 7.01 0.33
N LYS A 57 -4.09 5.86 -0.33
CA LYS A 57 -4.64 4.66 0.29
C LYS A 57 -3.57 3.84 0.97
N PHE A 58 -3.99 3.16 2.03
CA PHE A 58 -3.15 2.35 2.89
C PHE A 58 -3.90 1.09 3.31
N PRO A 59 -3.19 0.04 3.73
CA PRO A 59 -3.81 -1.19 4.19
C PRO A 59 -4.86 -0.96 5.28
N THR A 60 -5.90 -1.79 5.33
CA THR A 60 -6.96 -1.76 6.35
C THR A 60 -7.25 -3.15 6.90
#